data_AF-A0A519Z6X8-F1
#
_entry.id   AF-A0A519Z6X8-F1
#
_cell.length_a   1.000
_cell.length_b   1.000
_cell.length_c   1.000
_cell.angle_alpha   90.00
_cell.angle_beta   90.00
_cell.angle_gamma   90.00
#
_symmetry.space_group_name_H-M   'P 1'
#
loop_
_entity.id
_entity.type
_entity.pdbx_description
1 polymer ?
#
loop_
_entity_poly.entity_id
_entity_poly.type
_entity_poly.pdbx_seq_one_letter_code
_entity_poly.pdbx_strand_id
1 'polypeptide(L)'
;GKQIVSKNWVKQSTKVDTTNGSAAHYQYQWWLPSKTGDFMAQGILGQYIYVNPAKKLIIVRLGTSVGKTNWRSAFAQIAKGY
;
A
#
# COMPACT_ATOMS: atom_id res chain seq x y z
N GLY A 1 -8.97 -15.34 -15.63
CA GLY A 1 -9.67 -14.19 -15.01
C GLY A 1 -9.86 -13.08 -16.02
N LYS A 2 -10.82 -12.17 -15.80
CA LYS A 2 -11.07 -11.00 -16.67
C LYS A 2 -10.29 -9.79 -16.14
N GLN A 3 -9.53 -9.12 -17.01
CA GLN A 3 -8.84 -7.88 -16.67
C GLN A 3 -9.88 -6.75 -16.52
N ILE A 4 -9.94 -6.10 -15.35
CA ILE A 4 -10.91 -5.02 -15.07
C ILE A 4 -10.32 -3.62 -15.31
N VAL A 5 -9.02 -3.44 -15.04
CA VAL A 5 -8.27 -2.19 -15.27
C VAL A 5 -7.00 -2.47 -16.07
N SER A 6 -6.43 -1.49 -16.78
CA SER A 6 -5.24 -1.75 -17.60
C SER A 6 -4.01 -2.08 -16.74
N LYS A 7 -3.10 -2.92 -17.26
CA LYS A 7 -1.81 -3.21 -16.60
C LYS A 7 -0.99 -1.94 -16.37
N ASN A 8 -1.07 -0.98 -17.30
CA ASN A 8 -0.37 0.31 -17.19
C ASN A 8 -0.93 1.16 -16.06
N TRP A 9 -2.26 1.18 -15.89
CA TRP A 9 -2.89 1.90 -14.78
C TRP A 9 -2.44 1.35 -13.43
N VAL A 10 -2.37 0.03 -13.27
CA VAL A 10 -1.85 -0.60 -12.03
C VAL A 10 -0.42 -0.16 -11.76
N LYS A 11 0.46 -0.20 -12.77
CA LYS A 11 1.85 0.24 -12.63
C LYS A 11 1.97 1.71 -12.27
N GLN A 12 1.21 2.58 -12.91
CA GLN A 12 1.28 4.03 -12.69
C GLN A 12 0.70 4.43 -11.32
N SER A 13 -0.45 3.87 -10.95
CA SER A 13 -1.14 4.19 -9.69
C SER A 13 -0.40 3.76 -8.42
N THR A 14 0.56 2.84 -8.53
CA THR A 14 1.29 2.28 -7.39
C THR A 14 2.77 2.64 -7.38
N LYS A 15 3.23 3.41 -8.37
CA LYS A 15 4.62 3.87 -8.47
C LYS A 15 4.79 5.21 -7.78
N VAL A 16 5.90 5.36 -7.05
CA VAL A 16 6.34 6.67 -6.52
C VAL A 16 6.48 7.68 -7.66
N ASP A 17 5.82 8.82 -7.50
CA ASP A 17 5.98 9.99 -8.35
C ASP A 17 6.51 11.15 -7.50
N THR A 18 7.58 11.78 -7.99
CA THR A 18 8.22 12.95 -7.37
C THR A 18 8.24 14.16 -8.31
N THR A 19 7.54 14.07 -9.43
CA THR A 19 7.43 15.15 -10.41
C THR A 19 6.34 16.13 -10.00
N ASN A 20 6.41 17.38 -10.47
CA ASN A 20 5.32 18.35 -10.36
C ASN A 20 4.78 18.57 -8.93
N GLY A 21 5.65 18.50 -7.92
CA GLY A 21 5.25 18.68 -6.51
C GLY A 21 4.56 17.47 -5.89
N SER A 22 4.59 16.30 -6.55
CA SER A 22 4.00 15.06 -6.02
C SER A 22 4.64 14.63 -4.71
N ALA A 23 3.80 14.17 -3.77
CA ALA A 23 4.26 13.62 -2.51
C ALA A 23 4.81 12.21 -2.72
N ALA A 24 6.09 11.99 -2.39
CA ALA A 24 6.76 10.69 -2.55
C ALA A 24 6.08 9.50 -1.83
N HIS A 25 5.18 9.77 -0.89
CA HIS A 25 4.49 8.77 -0.06
C HIS A 25 3.02 8.55 -0.46
N TYR A 26 2.55 9.14 -1.56
CA TYR A 26 1.17 9.00 -2.01
C TYR A 26 1.05 9.05 -3.53
N GLN A 27 0.27 8.13 -4.12
CA GLN A 27 -0.04 8.14 -5.54
C GLN A 27 -1.44 7.59 -5.78
N TYR A 28 -2.26 8.29 -6.56
CA TYR A 28 -3.60 7.84 -7.00
C TYR A 28 -4.40 7.04 -5.95
N GLN A 29 -4.58 7.62 -4.76
CA GLN A 29 -5.31 7.03 -3.63
C GLN A 29 -4.60 5.90 -2.87
N TRP A 30 -3.34 5.61 -3.20
CA TRP A 30 -2.46 4.70 -2.48
C TRP A 30 -1.45 5.45 -1.64
N TRP A 31 -1.28 5.00 -0.40
CA TRP A 31 -0.11 5.34 0.38
C TRP A 31 1.07 4.46 -0.02
N LEU A 32 2.26 5.05 -0.13
CA LEU A 32 3.50 4.38 -0.48
C LEU A 32 4.42 4.38 0.76
N PRO A 33 4.36 3.34 1.61
CA PRO A 33 5.09 3.30 2.88
C PRO A 33 6.60 3.13 2.70
N SER A 34 7.07 2.71 1.52
CA SER A 34 8.49 2.64 1.20
C SER A 34 8.77 2.95 -0.27
N LYS A 35 10.04 3.08 -0.62
CA LYS A 35 10.51 3.20 -2.02
C LYS A 35 10.68 1.83 -2.71
N THR A 36 10.37 0.73 -2.02
CA THR A 36 10.59 -0.64 -2.51
C THR A 36 9.40 -1.20 -3.32
N GLY A 37 8.35 -0.38 -3.52
CA GLY A 37 7.21 -0.72 -4.37
C GLY A 37 6.05 -1.40 -3.64
N ASP A 38 6.07 -1.43 -2.32
CA ASP A 38 4.87 -1.74 -1.53
C ASP A 38 3.95 -0.52 -1.46
N PHE A 39 2.66 -0.80 -1.31
CA PHE A 39 1.62 0.23 -1.29
C PHE A 39 0.46 -0.22 -0.42
N MET A 40 -0.34 0.74 0.06
CA MET A 40 -1.49 0.43 0.91
C MET A 40 -2.64 1.42 0.83
N ALA A 41 -3.85 0.92 1.06
CA ALA A 41 -5.01 1.73 1.36
C ALA A 41 -5.23 1.76 2.88
N GLN A 42 -5.64 2.91 3.41
CA GLN A 42 -5.86 3.12 4.85
C GLN A 42 -7.21 3.79 5.06
N GLY A 43 -8.07 3.18 5.87
CA GLY A 43 -9.31 3.78 6.36
C GLY A 43 -9.19 4.31 7.78
N ILE A 44 -10.13 5.19 8.14
CA ILE A 44 -10.08 6.01 9.35
C ILE A 44 -10.18 5.21 10.67
N LEU A 45 -10.78 4.02 10.66
CA LEU A 45 -10.92 3.13 11.81
C LEU A 45 -9.90 1.99 11.78
N GLY A 46 -8.82 2.18 11.01
CA GLY A 46 -7.71 1.25 10.95
C GLY A 46 -7.98 0.02 10.10
N GLN A 47 -8.88 0.08 9.13
CA GLN A 47 -8.89 -0.88 8.04
C GLN A 47 -7.72 -0.61 7.09
N TYR A 48 -7.05 -1.66 6.63
CA TYR A 48 -5.92 -1.57 5.71
C TYR A 48 -5.95 -2.67 4.66
N ILE A 49 -5.47 -2.33 3.48
CA ILE A 49 -5.00 -3.29 2.47
C ILE A 49 -3.55 -2.96 2.21
N TYR A 50 -2.62 -3.83 2.58
CA TYR A 50 -1.19 -3.71 2.30
C TYR A 50 -0.80 -4.72 1.23
N VAL A 51 -0.06 -4.27 0.22
CA VAL A 51 0.39 -5.11 -0.90
C VAL A 51 1.90 -4.99 -1.04
N ASN A 52 2.57 -6.14 -1.07
CA ASN A 52 3.99 -6.26 -1.38
C ASN A 52 4.18 -7.16 -2.62
N PRO A 53 4.30 -6.56 -3.83
CA PRO A 53 4.40 -7.33 -5.07
C PRO A 53 5.65 -8.22 -5.14
N ALA A 54 6.79 -7.75 -4.62
CA ALA A 54 8.05 -8.50 -4.64
C ALA A 54 7.93 -9.84 -3.90
N LYS A 55 7.14 -9.87 -2.83
CA LYS A 55 6.87 -11.05 -2.01
C LYS A 55 5.57 -11.78 -2.39
N LYS A 56 4.85 -11.29 -3.41
CA LYS A 56 3.52 -11.79 -3.79
C LYS A 56 2.55 -11.86 -2.59
N LEU A 57 2.65 -10.88 -1.69
CA LEU A 57 1.96 -10.86 -0.40
C LEU A 57 0.91 -9.75 -0.37
N ILE A 58 -0.27 -10.07 0.17
CA ILE A 58 -1.32 -9.12 0.52
C ILE A 58 -1.70 -9.35 1.98
N ILE A 59 -1.72 -8.28 2.77
CA ILE A 59 -2.22 -8.29 4.15
C ILE A 59 -3.47 -7.42 4.20
N VAL A 60 -4.58 -7.97 4.72
CA VAL A 60 -5.82 -7.23 4.93
C VAL A 60 -6.09 -7.15 6.42
N ARG A 61 -6.32 -5.92 6.93
CA ARG A 61 -6.80 -5.68 8.28
C ARG A 61 -8.18 -5.06 8.21
N LEU A 62 -9.14 -5.65 8.93
CA LEU A 62 -10.42 -5.01 9.24
C LEU A 62 -10.34 -4.45 10.65
N GLY A 63 -10.79 -3.21 10.83
CA GLY A 63 -10.66 -2.49 12.10
C GLY A 63 -11.88 -1.64 12.41
N THR A 64 -12.21 -1.57 13.70
CA THR A 64 -13.17 -0.62 14.28
C THR A 64 -12.48 0.52 15.03
N SER A 65 -11.15 0.45 15.19
CA SER A 65 -10.27 1.52 15.65
C SER A 65 -8.82 1.29 15.22
N VAL A 66 -8.00 2.34 15.21
CA VAL A 66 -6.56 2.23 14.93
C VAL A 66 -5.82 1.51 16.08
N GLY A 67 -6.24 1.71 17.33
CA GLY A 67 -5.53 1.17 18.49
C GLY A 67 -4.16 1.83 18.70
N LYS A 68 -3.24 1.14 19.37
CA LYS A 68 -1.91 1.68 19.76
C LYS A 68 -0.77 1.25 18.82
N THR A 69 -1.07 0.45 17.79
CA THR A 69 -0.06 -0.13 16.90
C THR A 69 0.22 0.80 15.73
N ASN A 70 1.49 1.02 15.41
CA ASN A 70 1.88 1.60 14.13
C ASN A 70 1.74 0.53 13.03
N TRP A 71 0.52 0.42 12.48
CA TRP A 71 0.18 -0.62 11.50
C TRP A 71 1.03 -0.56 10.23
N ARG A 72 1.44 0.63 9.80
CA ARG A 72 2.29 0.80 8.60
C ARG A 72 3.62 0.08 8.79
N SER A 73 4.29 0.32 9.91
CA SER A 73 5.54 -0.35 10.25
C SER A 73 5.34 -1.84 10.53
N ALA A 74 4.24 -2.20 11.20
CA ALA A 74 3.94 -3.60 11.52
C ALA A 74 3.79 -4.45 10.25
N PHE A 75 3.07 -3.98 9.23
CA PHE A 75 2.94 -4.72 7.97
C PHE A 75 4.27 -4.88 7.25
N ALA A 76 5.09 -3.84 7.19
CA ALA A 76 6.42 -3.93 6.60
C ALA A 76 7.33 -4.92 7.36
N GLN A 77 7.22 -4.99 8.69
CA GLN A 77 7.94 -5.97 9.51
C GLN A 77 7.44 -7.40 9.28
N ILE A 78 6.12 -7.62 9.27
CA ILE A 78 5.52 -8.93 8.97
C ILE A 78 5.97 -9.40 7.58
N ALA A 79 5.92 -8.51 6.58
CA ALA A 79 6.34 -8.83 5.23
C ALA A 79 7.81 -9.28 5.15
N LYS A 80 8.71 -8.82 6.04
CA LYS A 80 10.11 -9.28 6.04
C LYS A 80 10.25 -10.78 6.34
N GLY A 81 9.29 -11.40 7.03
CA GLY A 81 9.32 -12.82 7.39
C GLY A 81 8.88 -13.79 6.29
N TYR A 82 8.42 -13.30 5.13
CA TYR A 82 8.01 -14.08 3.96
C TYR A 82 8.97 -13.86 2.79
#